data_AF-A0A3D1TIV3-F1
#
_entry.id   AF-A0A3D1TIV3-F1
#
_cell.length_a   1.000
_cell.length_b   1.000
_cell.length_c   1.000
_cell.angle_alpha   90.00
_cell.angle_beta   90.00
_cell.angle_gamma   90.00
#
_symmetry.space_group_name_H-M   'P 1'
#
loop_
_entity.id
_entity.type
_entity.pdbx_description
1 polymer ?
#
loop_
_entity_poly.entity_id
_entity_poly.type
_entity_poly.pdbx_seq_one_letter_code
_entity_poly.pdbx_strand_id
1 'polypeptide(L)'
;MIASLILLLLFIGWHYFQAVRGREPFMKTRPGWGFFVKIFYFVAVAAIAACAVTSFGAVLFSGKLLGWALVFHMMGAGTFVFLLPILALMWGRSSRFGQAYRPGRQERFNGLAKLAFWIMLFAGVITIYSPLISMLPIFGTEGLEILLDIHRYSGLAVVLAAILHGYVVWLGRQGQA
;
A
#
# COMPACT_ATOMS: atom_id res chain seq x y z
N MET A 1 -17.50 17.09 0.53
CA MET A 1 -16.18 16.41 0.56
C MET A 1 -15.80 15.88 1.94
N ILE A 2 -15.91 16.64 3.04
CA ILE A 2 -15.73 16.11 4.41
C ILE A 2 -16.65 14.90 4.67
N ALA A 3 -17.89 14.97 4.18
CA ALA A 3 -18.84 13.85 4.18
C ALA A 3 -18.31 12.58 3.47
N SER A 4 -17.57 12.72 2.37
CA SER A 4 -17.04 11.59 1.59
C SER A 4 -15.91 10.86 2.32
N LEU A 5 -15.10 11.60 3.09
CA LEU A 5 -13.99 11.07 3.88
C LEU A 5 -14.49 10.43 5.17
N ILE A 6 -15.51 11.02 5.80
CA ILE A 6 -16.26 10.41 6.91
C ILE A 6 -16.96 9.14 6.44
N LEU A 7 -17.59 9.13 5.26
CA LEU A 7 -18.21 7.93 4.69
C LEU A 7 -17.18 6.83 4.40
N LEU A 8 -15.99 7.17 3.92
CA LEU A 8 -14.90 6.20 3.72
C LEU A 8 -14.42 5.61 5.05
N LEU A 9 -14.21 6.44 6.07
CA LEU A 9 -13.79 5.99 7.40
C LEU A 9 -14.87 5.18 8.12
N LEU A 10 -16.15 5.57 7.96
CA LEU A 10 -17.29 4.81 8.46
C LEU A 10 -17.46 3.50 7.69
N PHE A 11 -17.22 3.46 6.39
CA PHE A 11 -17.25 2.24 5.58
C PHE A 11 -16.13 1.28 6.00
N ILE A 12 -14.90 1.78 6.18
CA ILE A 12 -13.75 1.02 6.69
C ILE A 12 -14.04 0.52 8.12
N GLY A 13 -14.58 1.37 8.99
CA GLY A 13 -14.96 1.04 10.36
C GLY A 13 -16.10 0.03 10.45
N TRP A 14 -17.10 0.13 9.57
CA TRP A 14 -18.23 -0.78 9.47
C TRP A 14 -17.79 -2.17 9.00
N HIS A 15 -16.93 -2.24 7.97
CA HIS A 15 -16.35 -3.50 7.53
C HIS A 15 -15.42 -4.12 8.58
N TYR A 16 -14.67 -3.30 9.33
CA TYR A 16 -13.88 -3.75 10.48
C TYR A 16 -14.78 -4.30 11.59
N PHE A 17 -15.88 -3.64 11.91
CA PHE A 17 -16.85 -4.08 12.93
C PHE A 17 -17.53 -5.40 12.54
N GLN A 18 -17.96 -5.56 11.29
CA GLN A 18 -18.53 -6.83 10.81
C GLN A 18 -17.51 -7.98 10.85
N ALA A 19 -16.23 -7.70 10.61
CA ALA A 19 -15.15 -8.69 10.69
C ALA A 19 -14.87 -9.18 12.12
N VAL A 20 -15.15 -8.36 13.13
CA VAL A 20 -15.00 -8.74 14.54
C VAL A 20 -16.19 -9.56 15.02
N ARG A 21 -17.39 -9.30 14.49
CA ARG A 21 -18.66 -9.91 14.95
C ARG A 21 -18.97 -11.29 14.35
N GLY A 22 -18.45 -11.62 13.16
CA GLY A 22 -18.80 -12.85 12.43
C GLY A 22 -17.88 -14.05 12.64
N ARG A 23 -17.42 -14.34 13.86
CA ARG A 23 -16.54 -15.50 14.12
C ARG A 23 -17.34 -16.75 14.48
N GLU A 24 -17.56 -17.63 13.51
CA GLU A 24 -17.80 -19.05 13.79
C GLU A 24 -16.54 -19.87 13.41
N PRO A 25 -16.13 -20.87 14.21
CA PRO A 25 -14.88 -21.56 14.02
C PRO A 25 -15.07 -22.77 13.07
N PHE A 26 -14.86 -22.59 11.76
CA PHE A 26 -14.77 -23.73 10.84
C PHE A 26 -13.35 -23.88 10.25
N MET A 27 -12.82 -25.10 10.35
CA MET A 27 -11.41 -25.45 10.12
C MET A 27 -11.07 -25.73 8.65
N LYS A 28 -10.01 -25.05 8.16
CA LYS A 28 -8.77 -25.65 7.63
C LYS A 28 -7.70 -24.56 7.60
N THR A 29 -6.89 -24.51 8.66
CA THR A 29 -6.00 -23.40 8.96
C THR A 29 -4.83 -23.33 7.97
N ARG A 30 -4.94 -22.45 6.96
CA ARG A 30 -3.74 -21.78 6.46
C ARG A 30 -3.03 -21.16 7.68
N PRO A 31 -1.71 -21.30 7.85
CA PRO A 31 -1.03 -20.60 8.92
C PRO A 31 -1.35 -19.12 8.78
N GLY A 32 -2.06 -18.58 9.77
CA GLY A 32 -2.44 -17.19 9.81
C GLY A 32 -1.19 -16.31 9.72
N TRP A 33 -1.37 -15.06 9.31
CA TRP A 33 -0.23 -14.14 9.33
C TRP A 33 0.32 -14.05 10.76
N GLY A 34 1.63 -14.26 10.90
CA GLY A 34 2.32 -14.01 12.16
C GLY A 34 2.02 -12.60 12.64
N PHE A 35 2.00 -12.40 13.96
CA PHE A 35 1.68 -11.11 14.58
C PHE A 35 2.50 -9.95 13.99
N PHE A 36 3.81 -10.14 13.85
CA PHE A 36 4.71 -9.16 13.22
C PHE A 36 4.30 -8.79 11.79
N VAL A 37 3.92 -9.79 10.97
CA VAL A 37 3.47 -9.57 9.58
C VAL A 37 2.23 -8.68 9.54
N LYS A 38 1.30 -8.86 10.49
CA LYS A 38 0.10 -8.04 10.58
C LYS A 38 0.47 -6.61 10.93
N ILE A 39 1.31 -6.39 11.94
CA ILE A 39 1.76 -5.05 12.34
C ILE A 39 2.39 -4.34 11.15
N PHE A 40 3.43 -4.92 10.54
CA PHE A 40 4.12 -4.28 9.42
C PHE A 40 3.19 -3.95 8.26
N TYR A 41 2.24 -4.83 7.96
CA TYR A 41 1.24 -4.54 6.94
C TYR A 41 0.32 -3.39 7.31
N PHE A 42 -0.23 -3.38 8.53
CA PHE A 42 -1.13 -2.29 8.96
C PHE A 42 -0.41 -0.95 9.00
N VAL A 43 0.84 -0.91 9.48
CA VAL A 43 1.64 0.32 9.47
C VAL A 43 1.92 0.77 8.03
N ALA A 44 2.20 -0.16 7.11
CA ALA A 44 2.40 0.19 5.70
C ALA A 44 1.14 0.75 5.05
N VAL A 45 -0.02 0.14 5.29
CA VAL A 45 -1.31 0.64 4.80
C VAL A 45 -1.61 2.03 5.40
N ALA A 46 -1.35 2.23 6.69
CA ALA A 46 -1.54 3.53 7.34
C ALA A 46 -0.60 4.60 6.75
N ALA A 47 0.67 4.26 6.49
CA ALA A 47 1.63 5.16 5.87
C ALA A 47 1.20 5.55 4.44
N ILE A 48 0.81 4.56 3.61
CA ILE A 48 0.30 4.81 2.25
C ILE A 48 -0.95 5.68 2.31
N ALA A 49 -1.87 5.41 3.24
CA ALA A 49 -3.09 6.22 3.40
C ALA A 49 -2.77 7.66 3.82
N ALA A 50 -1.85 7.87 4.77
CA ALA A 50 -1.42 9.20 5.17
C ALA A 50 -0.79 9.99 4.01
N CYS A 51 0.11 9.36 3.25
CA CYS A 51 0.69 9.95 2.04
C CYS A 51 -0.37 10.25 0.98
N ALA A 52 -1.30 9.33 0.74
CA ALA A 52 -2.37 9.52 -0.24
C ALA A 52 -3.27 10.69 0.15
N VAL A 53 -3.79 10.72 1.39
CA VAL A 53 -4.70 11.77 1.85
C VAL A 53 -4.04 13.15 1.77
N THR A 54 -2.77 13.25 2.18
CA THR A 54 -2.03 14.52 2.12
C THR A 54 -1.76 14.97 0.67
N SER A 55 -1.31 14.07 -0.21
CA SER A 55 -1.03 14.39 -1.61
C SER A 55 -2.27 14.69 -2.43
N PHE A 56 -3.30 13.84 -2.38
CA PHE A 56 -4.55 14.08 -3.12
C PHE A 56 -5.27 15.33 -2.59
N GLY A 57 -5.25 15.55 -1.28
CA GLY A 57 -5.76 16.79 -0.70
C GLY A 57 -5.07 18.03 -1.28
N ALA A 58 -3.73 18.03 -1.34
CA ALA A 58 -2.98 19.14 -1.92
C ALA A 58 -3.28 19.34 -3.42
N VAL A 59 -3.39 18.26 -4.19
CA VAL A 59 -3.72 18.35 -5.62
C VAL A 59 -5.13 18.93 -5.85
N LEU A 60 -6.11 18.53 -5.03
CA LEU A 60 -7.51 18.94 -5.22
C LEU A 60 -7.81 20.37 -4.74
N PHE A 61 -7.11 20.87 -3.72
CA PHE A 61 -7.47 22.13 -3.06
C PHE A 61 -6.49 23.29 -3.27
N SER A 62 -5.18 23.02 -3.30
CA SER A 62 -4.15 24.08 -3.25
C SER A 62 -3.17 24.03 -4.42
N GLY A 63 -3.12 22.94 -5.17
CA GLY A 63 -2.10 22.67 -6.19
C GLY A 63 -0.67 22.52 -5.64
N LYS A 64 -0.48 22.68 -4.32
CA LYS A 64 0.81 22.70 -3.62
C LYS A 64 0.70 22.02 -2.26
N LEU A 65 1.65 21.15 -1.94
CA LEU A 65 1.76 20.49 -0.64
C LEU A 65 2.57 21.37 0.31
N LEU A 66 1.92 21.99 1.30
CA LEU A 66 2.54 22.98 2.21
C LEU A 66 2.12 22.72 3.67
N GLY A 67 2.85 23.32 4.61
CA GLY A 67 2.51 23.34 6.04
C GLY A 67 2.42 21.95 6.68
N TRP A 68 1.42 21.73 7.54
CA TRP A 68 1.23 20.46 8.25
C TRP A 68 0.99 19.26 7.32
N ALA A 69 0.34 19.46 6.17
CA ALA A 69 0.12 18.39 5.20
C ALA A 69 1.45 17.87 4.65
N LEU A 70 2.42 18.76 4.39
CA LEU A 70 3.77 18.38 3.99
C LEU A 70 4.48 17.59 5.09
N VAL A 71 4.39 18.03 6.35
CA VAL A 71 5.01 17.33 7.49
C VAL A 71 4.47 15.89 7.60
N PHE A 72 3.15 15.71 7.60
CA PHE A 72 2.54 14.39 7.66
C PHE A 72 2.88 13.54 6.44
N HIS A 73 2.94 14.14 5.25
CA HIS A 73 3.34 13.45 4.04
C HIS A 73 4.78 12.93 4.17
N MET A 74 5.71 13.75 4.65
CA MET A 74 7.11 13.37 4.84
C MET A 74 7.29 12.30 5.92
N MET A 75 6.51 12.35 7.01
CA MET A 75 6.50 11.29 8.03
C MET A 75 5.99 9.95 7.47
N GLY A 76 4.89 9.98 6.72
CA GLY A 76 4.36 8.81 6.03
C GLY A 76 5.36 8.25 5.01
N ALA A 77 5.99 9.13 4.23
CA ALA A 77 6.97 8.77 3.22
C ALA A 77 8.20 8.13 3.86
N GLY A 78 8.75 8.72 4.93
CA GLY A 78 9.86 8.14 5.69
C GLY A 78 9.50 6.76 6.24
N THR A 79 8.30 6.59 6.79
CA THR A 79 7.82 5.26 7.23
C THR A 79 7.75 4.27 6.07
N PHE A 80 7.22 4.69 4.92
CA PHE A 80 7.11 3.85 3.72
C PHE A 80 8.46 3.41 3.16
N VAL A 81 9.48 4.29 3.19
CA VAL A 81 10.86 4.00 2.77
C VAL A 81 11.43 2.77 3.50
N PHE A 82 11.20 2.66 4.81
CA PHE A 82 11.68 1.52 5.59
C PHE A 82 10.79 0.28 5.45
N LEU A 83 9.47 0.47 5.34
CA LEU A 83 8.54 -0.65 5.30
C LEU A 83 8.52 -1.38 3.97
N LEU A 84 8.69 -0.70 2.85
CA LEU A 84 8.67 -1.31 1.53
C LEU A 84 9.70 -2.46 1.39
N PRO A 85 10.99 -2.30 1.74
CA PRO A 85 11.96 -3.39 1.67
C PRO A 85 11.65 -4.51 2.67
N ILE A 86 11.14 -4.19 3.87
CA ILE A 86 10.71 -5.20 4.84
C ILE A 86 9.58 -6.07 4.25
N LEU A 87 8.56 -5.45 3.67
CA LEU A 87 7.47 -6.16 2.98
C LEU A 87 8.00 -6.97 1.79
N ALA A 88 8.96 -6.43 1.05
CA ALA A 88 9.60 -7.12 -0.07
C ALA A 88 10.26 -8.43 0.39
N LEU A 89 10.99 -8.41 1.50
CA LEU A 89 11.63 -9.59 2.07
C LEU A 89 10.62 -10.59 2.65
N MET A 90 9.61 -10.09 3.35
CA MET A 90 8.60 -10.93 4.00
C MET A 90 7.73 -11.68 2.98
N TRP A 91 7.36 -11.01 1.88
CA TRP A 91 6.38 -11.53 0.93
C TRP A 91 6.92 -11.87 -0.45
N GLY A 92 8.14 -11.44 -0.80
CA GLY A 92 8.74 -11.71 -2.10
C GLY A 92 8.70 -13.19 -2.47
N ARG A 93 9.00 -14.10 -1.53
CA ARG A 93 8.90 -15.55 -1.77
C ARG A 93 7.47 -16.02 -2.01
N SER A 94 6.49 -15.48 -1.28
CA SER A 94 5.07 -15.84 -1.43
C SER A 94 4.47 -15.23 -2.70
N SER A 95 5.07 -14.16 -3.22
CA SER A 95 4.61 -13.42 -4.38
C SER A 95 5.28 -13.84 -5.70
N ARG A 96 6.10 -14.89 -5.71
CA ARG A 96 6.71 -15.41 -6.96
C ARG A 96 5.66 -16.02 -7.88
N PHE A 97 5.73 -15.67 -9.16
CA PHE A 97 5.03 -16.37 -10.24
C PHE A 97 5.75 -17.69 -10.58
N GLY A 98 5.00 -18.64 -11.15
CA GLY A 98 5.59 -19.88 -11.68
C GLY A 98 6.13 -20.87 -10.65
N GLN A 99 5.64 -20.85 -9.40
CA GLN A 99 5.96 -21.95 -8.48
C GLN A 99 5.35 -23.25 -9.03
N ALA A 100 6.19 -24.28 -9.18
CA ALA A 100 5.72 -25.60 -9.60
C ALA A 100 4.57 -26.06 -8.69
N TYR A 101 3.49 -26.53 -9.31
CA TYR A 101 2.35 -27.09 -8.60
C TYR A 101 2.85 -28.19 -7.66
N ARG A 102 2.58 -28.02 -6.36
CA ARG A 102 2.84 -29.04 -5.34
C ARG A 102 1.50 -29.48 -4.77
N PRO A 103 1.11 -30.76 -4.92
CA PRO A 103 -0.11 -31.29 -4.32
C PRO A 103 -0.18 -30.94 -2.84
N GLY A 104 -1.32 -30.42 -2.38
CA GLY A 104 -1.53 -30.02 -0.99
C GLY A 104 -0.96 -28.63 -0.58
N ARG A 105 -0.19 -27.96 -1.43
CA ARG A 105 0.32 -26.61 -1.13
C ARG A 105 -0.61 -25.56 -1.70
N GLN A 106 -1.44 -24.97 -0.84
CA GLN A 106 -2.26 -23.82 -1.22
C GLN A 106 -1.40 -22.56 -1.36
N GLU A 107 -1.51 -21.85 -2.48
CA GLU A 107 -0.83 -20.57 -2.66
C GLU A 107 -1.42 -19.52 -1.69
N ARG A 108 -0.52 -18.76 -1.04
CA ARG A 108 -0.89 -17.72 -0.08
C ARG A 108 -1.57 -16.53 -0.77
N PHE A 109 -1.12 -16.18 -1.97
CA PHE A 109 -1.63 -15.09 -2.79
C PHE A 109 -2.03 -15.65 -4.15
N ASN A 110 -3.17 -15.21 -4.68
CA ASN A 110 -3.56 -15.50 -6.06
C ASN A 110 -2.75 -14.63 -7.05
N GLY A 111 -2.84 -14.92 -8.34
CA GLY A 111 -2.08 -14.20 -9.37
C GLY A 111 -2.26 -12.68 -9.34
N LEU A 112 -3.48 -12.20 -9.08
CA LEU A 112 -3.79 -10.77 -9.02
C LEU A 112 -3.15 -10.08 -7.81
N ALA A 113 -3.18 -10.70 -6.62
CA ALA A 113 -2.48 -10.18 -5.45
C ALA A 113 -0.96 -10.19 -5.66
N LYS A 114 -0.41 -11.21 -6.31
CA LYS A 114 1.01 -11.25 -6.69
C LYS A 114 1.36 -10.08 -7.61
N LEU A 115 0.55 -9.84 -8.65
CA LEU A 115 0.75 -8.74 -9.59
C LEU A 115 0.69 -7.39 -8.87
N ALA A 116 -0.34 -7.15 -8.07
CA ALA A 116 -0.50 -5.93 -7.29
C ALA A 116 0.69 -5.69 -6.33
N PHE A 117 1.20 -6.74 -5.69
CA PHE A 117 2.39 -6.67 -4.86
C PHE A 117 3.63 -6.21 -5.65
N TRP A 118 3.87 -6.77 -6.84
CA TRP A 118 5.03 -6.38 -7.66
C TRP A 118 4.89 -4.96 -8.21
N ILE A 119 3.70 -4.55 -8.65
CA ILE A 119 3.43 -3.17 -9.07
C ILE A 119 3.70 -2.21 -7.91
N MET A 120 3.17 -2.51 -6.72
CA MET A 120 3.42 -1.71 -5.52
C MET A 120 4.91 -1.63 -5.17
N LEU A 121 5.67 -2.72 -5.34
CA LEU A 121 7.10 -2.76 -5.07
C LEU A 121 7.88 -1.87 -6.06
N PHE A 122 7.69 -2.05 -7.37
CA PHE A 122 8.40 -1.27 -8.38
C PHE A 122 8.01 0.21 -8.35
N ALA A 123 6.70 0.50 -8.30
CA ALA A 123 6.21 1.87 -8.19
C ALA A 123 6.64 2.52 -6.88
N GLY A 124 6.69 1.77 -5.78
CA GLY A 124 7.17 2.24 -4.49
C GLY A 124 8.63 2.64 -4.53
N VAL A 125 9.49 1.81 -5.14
CA VAL A 125 10.90 2.13 -5.38
C VAL A 125 11.04 3.43 -6.17
N ILE A 126 10.32 3.57 -7.30
CA ILE A 126 10.34 4.80 -8.11
C ILE A 126 9.88 6.01 -7.29
N THR A 127 8.81 5.85 -6.50
CA THR A 127 8.24 6.92 -5.64
C THR A 127 9.22 7.39 -4.57
N ILE A 128 10.03 6.47 -4.03
CA ILE A 128 11.06 6.77 -3.02
C ILE A 128 12.25 7.49 -3.67
N TYR A 129 12.74 6.97 -4.80
CA TYR A 129 13.98 7.48 -5.38
C TYR A 129 13.80 8.81 -6.11
N SER A 130 12.64 9.09 -6.73
CA SER A 130 12.42 10.36 -7.42
C SER A 130 12.65 11.61 -6.54
N PRO A 131 12.08 11.75 -5.33
CA PRO A 131 12.37 12.90 -4.48
C PRO A 131 13.80 12.89 -3.91
N LEU A 132 14.38 11.71 -3.62
CA LEU A 132 15.77 11.63 -3.14
C LEU A 132 16.76 12.10 -4.20
N ILE A 133 16.53 11.71 -5.45
CA ILE A 133 17.34 12.11 -6.60
C ILE A 133 17.16 13.61 -6.88
N SER A 134 15.97 14.17 -6.69
CA SER A 134 15.73 15.63 -6.85
C SER A 134 16.47 16.50 -5.82
N MET A 135 16.95 15.92 -4.71
CA MET A 135 17.76 16.64 -3.72
C MET A 135 19.23 16.77 -4.16
N LEU A 136 19.66 16.03 -5.19
CA LEU A 136 21.00 16.15 -5.74
C LEU A 136 21.09 17.40 -6.64
N PRO A 137 22.19 18.19 -6.56
CA PRO A 137 22.37 19.40 -7.35
C PRO A 137 22.79 19.10 -8.79
N ILE A 138 22.17 18.10 -9.42
CA ILE A 138 22.49 17.61 -10.77
C ILE A 138 21.40 17.91 -11.80
N PHE A 139 20.18 18.25 -11.37
CA PHE A 139 19.07 18.57 -12.25
C PHE A 139 18.75 20.07 -12.24
N GLY A 140 18.52 20.63 -13.42
CA GLY A 140 17.89 21.94 -13.57
C GLY A 140 16.36 21.87 -13.39
N THR A 141 15.67 22.99 -13.59
CA THR A 141 14.22 23.13 -13.41
C THR A 141 13.41 22.06 -14.16
N GLU A 142 13.71 21.84 -15.44
CA GLU A 142 13.02 20.84 -16.27
C GLU A 142 13.18 19.42 -15.71
N GLY A 143 14.39 19.06 -15.25
CA GLY A 143 14.63 17.76 -14.64
C GLY A 143 13.82 17.57 -13.35
N LEU A 144 13.74 18.61 -12.51
CA LEU A 144 12.95 18.58 -11.27
C LEU A 144 11.45 18.42 -11.56
N GLU A 145 10.92 19.04 -12.62
CA GLU A 145 9.53 18.87 -13.05
C GLU A 145 9.25 17.43 -13.51
N ILE A 146 10.15 16.84 -14.29
CA ILE A 146 10.04 15.43 -14.71
C ILE A 146 10.08 14.50 -13.49
N LEU A 147 11.01 14.71 -12.57
CA LEU A 147 11.13 13.93 -11.32
C LEU A 147 9.86 14.05 -10.46
N LEU A 148 9.26 15.24 -10.39
CA LEU A 148 8.00 15.49 -9.68
C LEU A 148 6.83 14.73 -10.32
N ASP A 149 6.73 14.73 -11.65
CA ASP A 149 5.68 14.00 -12.35
C ASP A 149 5.88 12.48 -12.22
N ILE A 150 7.10 11.99 -12.31
CA ILE A 150 7.44 10.59 -12.00
C ILE A 150 6.97 10.24 -10.59
N HIS A 151 7.28 11.06 -9.59
CA HIS A 151 6.84 10.86 -8.20
C HIS A 151 5.31 10.79 -8.07
N ARG A 152 4.60 11.70 -8.75
CA ARG A 152 3.12 11.76 -8.72
C ARG A 152 2.50 10.50 -9.31
N TYR A 153 2.91 10.11 -10.53
CA TYR A 153 2.33 8.95 -11.21
C TYR A 153 2.73 7.63 -10.56
N SER A 154 3.98 7.50 -10.07
CA SER A 154 4.40 6.32 -9.33
C SER A 154 3.68 6.22 -7.98
N GLY A 155 3.48 7.34 -7.28
CA GLY A 155 2.72 7.38 -6.02
C GLY A 155 1.26 6.96 -6.22
N LEU A 156 0.62 7.42 -7.30
CA LEU A 156 -0.72 6.98 -7.70
C LEU A 156 -0.75 5.46 -7.95
N ALA A 157 0.23 4.93 -8.67
CA ALA A 157 0.33 3.49 -8.93
C ALA A 157 0.49 2.68 -7.63
N VAL A 158 1.26 3.17 -6.64
CA VAL A 158 1.36 2.55 -5.31
C VAL A 158 0.00 2.49 -4.63
N VAL A 159 -0.76 3.60 -4.64
CA VAL A 159 -2.09 3.65 -3.99
C VAL A 159 -3.05 2.67 -4.65
N LEU A 160 -3.15 2.68 -5.98
CA LEU A 160 -4.03 1.76 -6.72
C LEU A 160 -3.64 0.30 -6.48
N ALA A 161 -2.35 -0.01 -6.51
CA ALA A 161 -1.85 -1.36 -6.24
C ALA A 161 -2.11 -1.80 -4.79
N ALA A 162 -1.98 -0.91 -3.81
CA ALA A 162 -2.27 -1.18 -2.42
C ALA A 162 -3.77 -1.46 -2.19
N ILE A 163 -4.66 -0.66 -2.80
CA ILE A 163 -6.12 -0.89 -2.77
C ILE A 163 -6.45 -2.24 -3.39
N LEU A 164 -5.94 -2.53 -4.58
CA LEU A 164 -6.17 -3.80 -5.27
C LEU A 164 -5.66 -4.99 -4.45
N HIS A 165 -4.42 -4.91 -3.94
CA HIS A 165 -3.84 -5.95 -3.11
C HIS A 165 -4.67 -6.19 -1.85
N GLY A 166 -5.05 -5.12 -1.15
CA GLY A 166 -5.89 -5.19 0.04
C GLY A 166 -7.26 -5.82 -0.24
N TYR A 167 -7.92 -5.40 -1.32
CA TYR A 167 -9.22 -5.93 -1.74
C TYR A 167 -9.16 -7.42 -2.07
N VAL A 168 -8.15 -7.85 -2.83
CA VAL A 168 -8.01 -9.26 -3.22
C VAL A 168 -7.64 -10.15 -2.03
N VAL A 169 -6.75 -9.67 -1.15
CA VAL A 169 -6.44 -10.38 0.11
C VAL A 169 -7.68 -10.48 1.00
N TRP A 170 -8.51 -9.44 1.02
CA TRP A 170 -9.76 -9.43 1.76
C TRP A 170 -10.77 -10.45 1.21
N LEU A 171 -11.07 -10.43 -0.10
CA LEU A 171 -11.96 -11.40 -0.73
C LEU A 171 -11.50 -12.85 -0.53
N GLY A 172 -10.20 -13.09 -0.62
CA GLY A 172 -9.62 -14.42 -0.37
C GLY A 172 -9.82 -14.92 1.06
N ARG A 173 -10.10 -14.03 2.03
CA ARG A 173 -10.47 -14.41 3.40
C ARG A 173 -11.96 -14.67 3.55
N GLN A 174 -12.81 -14.00 2.76
CA GLN A 174 -14.25 -14.22 2.76
C GLN A 174 -14.64 -15.52 2.04
N GLY A 175 -14.01 -15.84 0.90
CA GLY A 175 -14.26 -17.09 0.16
C GLY A 175 -13.68 -18.35 0.79
N GLN A 176 -13.11 -18.24 2.00
CA GLN A 176 -12.62 -19.36 2.83
C GLN A 176 -13.39 -19.46 4.15
N ALA A 177 -14.38 -18.59 4.34
CA ALA A 177 -15.39 -18.64 5.41
C ALA A 177 -16.66 -19.28 4.87
#